data_AF-A0A8K0CSZ5-F1
#
_entry.id   AF-A0A8K0CSZ5-F1
#
_cell.length_a   1.000
_cell.length_b   1.000
_cell.length_c   1.000
_cell.angle_alpha   90.00
_cell.angle_beta   90.00
_cell.angle_gamma   90.00
#
_symmetry.space_group_name_H-M   'P 1'
#
loop_
_entity.id
_entity.type
_entity.pdbx_description
1 polymer ?
#
loop_
_entity_poly.entity_id
_entity_poly.type
_entity_poly.pdbx_seq_one_letter_code
_entity_poly.pdbx_strand_id
1 'polypeptide(L)'
;MKDESAKVCESMFLAMHGIKRDRLRKKILNFDKVDDVRDYRGKHCNRPNRIKNENIAQVHTFLDNLPTYESHYSRSQNRYRKYLSSHLTIAMLHRDYQQKYPDNTVS
;
A
#
# COMPACT_ATOMS: atom_id res chain seq x y z
N MET A 1 7.79 -4.95 37.41
CA MET A 1 7.31 -3.57 37.63
C MET A 1 5.79 -3.64 37.73
N LYS A 2 5.21 -3.21 38.85
CA LYS A 2 3.75 -3.13 38.96
C LYS A 2 3.31 -1.85 38.24
N ASP A 3 2.49 -1.98 37.20
CA ASP A 3 1.85 -0.81 36.59
C ASP A 3 0.82 -0.28 37.59
N GLU A 4 1.19 0.80 38.27
CA GLU A 4 0.31 1.49 39.20
C GLU A 4 -0.59 2.44 38.41
N SER A 5 -1.89 2.16 38.41
CA SER A 5 -2.87 2.96 37.66
C SER A 5 -3.12 4.29 38.36
N ALA A 6 -2.59 5.38 37.80
CA ALA A 6 -2.80 6.74 38.30
C ALA A 6 -4.01 7.40 37.64
N LYS A 7 -4.88 8.03 38.43
CA LYS A 7 -5.94 8.90 37.91
C LYS A 7 -5.34 10.25 37.53
N VAL A 8 -5.51 10.63 36.27
CA VAL A 8 -5.01 11.90 35.73
C VAL A 8 -6.15 12.79 35.26
N CYS A 9 -5.93 14.11 35.29
CA CYS A 9 -6.87 15.07 34.75
C CYS A 9 -6.93 14.96 33.21
N GLU A 10 -8.13 14.73 32.65
CA GLU A 10 -8.32 14.54 31.21
C GLU A 10 -7.84 15.75 30.39
N SER A 11 -8.20 16.97 30.79
CA SER A 11 -7.85 18.19 30.06
C SER A 11 -6.34 18.42 30.01
N MET A 12 -5.64 18.21 31.12
CA MET A 12 -4.19 18.35 31.21
C MET A 12 -3.49 17.29 30.38
N PHE A 13 -3.95 16.04 30.44
CA PHE A 13 -3.42 14.95 29.62
C PHE A 13 -3.55 15.22 28.12
N LEU A 14 -4.72 15.68 27.67
CA LEU A 14 -4.95 16.03 26.27
C LEU A 14 -4.07 17.19 25.81
N ALA A 15 -3.89 18.22 26.64
CA ALA A 15 -3.08 19.39 26.34
C ALA A 15 -1.59 19.04 26.25
N MET A 16 -1.04 18.33 27.23
CA MET A 16 0.38 17.94 27.26
C MET A 16 0.77 17.05 26.07
N HIS A 17 -0.10 16.12 25.68
CA HIS A 17 0.19 15.19 24.59
C HIS A 17 -0.33 15.63 23.22
N GLY A 18 -1.01 16.78 23.13
CA GLY A 18 -1.59 17.29 21.88
C GLY A 18 -2.65 16.34 21.28
N ILE A 19 -3.36 15.59 22.12
CA ILE A 19 -4.33 14.59 21.69
C ILE A 19 -5.74 15.22 21.70
N LYS A 20 -6.53 14.93 20.66
CA LYS A 20 -7.96 15.28 20.66
C LYS A 20 -8.75 14.32 21.54
N ARG A 21 -9.74 14.84 22.28
CA ARG A 21 -10.64 14.05 23.15
C ARG A 21 -11.26 12.84 22.45
N ASP A 22 -11.62 12.98 21.17
CA ASP A 22 -12.19 11.90 20.36
C ASP A 22 -11.22 10.71 20.19
N ARG A 23 -9.91 10.99 20.01
CA ARG A 23 -8.87 9.97 19.90
C ARG A 23 -8.65 9.25 21.23
N LEU A 24 -8.68 9.97 22.35
CA LEU A 24 -8.58 9.39 23.69
C LEU A 24 -9.71 8.37 23.92
N ARG A 25 -10.97 8.78 23.68
CA ARG A 25 -12.14 7.93 23.91
C ARG A 25 -12.25 6.75 22.95
N LYS A 26 -12.02 6.97 21.65
CA LYS A 26 -12.22 5.92 20.64
C LYS A 26 -11.07 4.94 20.55
N LYS A 27 -9.82 5.37 20.78
CA LYS A 27 -8.63 4.55 20.49
C LYS A 27 -7.80 4.17 21.71
N ILE A 28 -7.68 5.06 22.71
CA ILE A 28 -6.79 4.84 23.86
C ILE A 28 -7.55 4.15 24.99
N LEU A 29 -8.74 4.63 25.35
CA LEU A 29 -9.54 4.03 26.42
C LEU A 29 -10.22 2.72 26.01
N ASN A 30 -10.43 2.51 24.72
CA ASN A 30 -10.99 1.26 24.17
C ASN A 30 -9.91 0.30 23.66
N PHE A 31 -8.64 0.57 23.94
CA PHE A 31 -7.51 -0.21 23.42
C PHE A 31 -7.61 -1.70 23.75
N ASP A 32 -8.05 -2.04 24.97
CA ASP A 32 -8.16 -3.44 25.42
C ASP A 32 -9.39 -4.18 24.86
N LYS A 33 -10.34 -3.46 24.26
CA LYS A 33 -11.63 -4.05 23.83
C LYS A 33 -11.68 -4.42 22.35
N VAL A 34 -10.63 -4.14 21.58
CA VAL A 34 -10.78 -4.00 20.13
C VAL A 34 -9.54 -4.50 19.35
N ASP A 35 -9.75 -5.58 18.59
CA ASP A 35 -8.93 -6.10 17.46
C ASP A 35 -8.65 -5.09 16.32
N ASP A 36 -8.99 -3.81 16.51
CA ASP A 36 -9.14 -2.78 15.47
C ASP A 36 -8.14 -1.63 15.61
N VAL A 37 -6.91 -1.93 16.07
CA VAL A 37 -5.73 -1.11 15.74
C VAL A 37 -5.24 -1.44 14.32
N ARG A 38 -6.15 -1.82 13.42
CA ARG A 38 -5.81 -2.01 12.01
C ARG A 38 -5.76 -0.65 11.33
N ASP A 39 -4.62 -0.33 10.73
CA ASP A 39 -4.52 0.86 9.89
C ASP A 39 -5.32 0.62 8.58
N TYR A 40 -6.44 1.33 8.44
CA TYR A 40 -7.30 1.32 7.25
C TYR A 40 -7.03 2.49 6.31
N ARG A 41 -6.00 3.31 6.56
CA ARG A 41 -5.61 4.36 5.62
C ARG A 41 -5.35 3.76 4.25
N GLY A 42 -5.87 4.41 3.21
CA GLY A 42 -5.71 3.97 1.82
C GLY A 42 -6.54 2.74 1.41
N LYS A 43 -7.27 2.08 2.32
CA LYS A 43 -8.05 0.86 2.03
C LYS A 43 -9.53 1.14 1.69
N HIS A 44 -9.82 2.32 1.16
CA HIS A 44 -11.18 2.70 0.79
C HIS A 44 -11.64 1.96 -0.47
N CYS A 45 -12.67 1.11 -0.33
CA CYS A 45 -13.26 0.39 -1.46
C CYS A 45 -14.32 1.19 -2.22
N ASN A 46 -14.74 2.36 -1.72
CA ASN A 46 -15.83 3.17 -2.28
C ASN A 46 -15.39 4.15 -3.39
N ARG A 47 -14.23 3.94 -4.01
CA ARG A 47 -13.72 4.82 -5.07
C ARG A 47 -14.27 4.36 -6.42
N PRO A 48 -15.11 5.15 -7.11
CA PRO A 48 -15.75 4.74 -8.36
C PRO A 48 -14.73 4.52 -9.48
N ASN A 49 -13.63 5.29 -9.47
CA ASN A 49 -12.56 5.19 -10.48
C ASN A 49 -11.50 4.14 -10.10
N ARG A 50 -11.80 3.23 -9.17
CA ARG A 50 -10.88 2.15 -8.82
C ARG A 50 -10.82 1.15 -9.96
N ILE A 51 -9.61 0.88 -10.46
CA ILE A 51 -9.37 -0.15 -11.47
C ILE A 51 -9.79 -1.52 -10.89
N LYS A 52 -10.53 -2.30 -11.69
CA LYS A 52 -10.97 -3.65 -11.32
C LYS A 52 -9.77 -4.56 -11.08
N ASN A 53 -9.86 -5.46 -10.09
CA ASN A 53 -8.77 -6.39 -9.79
C ASN A 53 -8.41 -7.29 -10.99
N GLU A 54 -9.40 -7.65 -11.82
CA GLU A 54 -9.20 -8.42 -13.06
C GLU A 54 -8.31 -7.67 -14.05
N ASN A 55 -8.55 -6.37 -14.22
CA ASN A 55 -7.76 -5.52 -15.10
C ASN A 55 -6.31 -5.42 -14.60
N ILE A 56 -6.11 -5.29 -13.29
CA ILE A 56 -4.78 -5.30 -12.66
C ILE A 56 -4.07 -6.63 -12.90
N ALA A 57 -4.77 -7.76 -12.71
CA ALA A 57 -4.22 -9.09 -12.95
C ALA A 57 -3.80 -9.28 -14.42
N GLN A 58 -4.57 -8.74 -15.36
CA GLN A 58 -4.23 -8.77 -16.78
C GLN A 58 -2.99 -7.93 -17.10
N VAL A 59 -2.81 -6.76 -16.47
CA VAL A 59 -1.58 -5.97 -16.57
C VAL A 59 -0.39 -6.77 -16.06
N HIS A 60 -0.49 -7.42 -14.90
CA HIS A 60 0.59 -8.27 -14.38
C HIS A 60 0.95 -9.41 -15.33
N THR A 61 -0.07 -10.11 -15.84
CA THR A 61 0.12 -11.20 -16.80
C THR A 61 0.80 -10.70 -18.07
N PHE A 62 0.48 -9.50 -18.55
CA PHE A 62 1.18 -8.90 -19.68
C PHE A 62 2.66 -8.64 -19.35
N LEU A 63 2.95 -8.04 -18.20
CA LEU A 63 4.32 -7.71 -17.79
C LEU A 63 5.18 -8.97 -17.58
N ASP A 64 4.61 -10.03 -17.02
CA ASP A 64 5.30 -11.31 -16.77
C ASP A 64 5.67 -12.05 -18.06
N ASN A 65 4.96 -11.77 -19.16
CA ASN A 65 5.25 -12.34 -20.48
C ASN A 65 6.35 -11.59 -21.25
N LEU A 66 6.84 -10.46 -20.73
CA LEU A 66 7.90 -9.70 -21.38
C LEU A 66 9.27 -10.38 -21.19
N PRO A 67 10.18 -10.27 -22.16
CA PRO A 67 11.54 -10.77 -21.99
C PRO A 67 12.25 -10.00 -20.87
N THR A 68 12.72 -10.75 -19.88
CA THR A 68 13.49 -10.21 -18.75
C THR A 68 14.93 -10.66 -18.79
N TYR A 69 15.82 -9.84 -18.26
CA TYR A 69 17.26 -10.06 -18.22
C TYR A 69 17.77 -9.97 -16.79
N GLU A 70 18.83 -10.71 -16.50
CA GLU A 70 19.59 -10.53 -15.26
C GLU A 70 20.57 -9.36 -15.42
N SER A 71 20.72 -8.55 -14.37
CA SER A 71 21.78 -7.53 -14.38
C SER A 71 23.15 -8.21 -14.32
N HIS A 72 24.08 -7.73 -15.15
CA HIS A 72 25.48 -8.13 -15.08
C HIS A 72 26.13 -7.73 -13.73
N TYR A 73 25.70 -6.61 -13.16
CA TYR A 73 26.23 -6.09 -11.90
C TYR A 73 25.73 -6.88 -10.68
N SER A 74 26.66 -7.18 -9.78
CA SER A 74 26.40 -7.76 -8.45
C SER A 74 25.54 -9.02 -8.45
N ARG A 75 25.78 -9.93 -9.40
CA ARG A 75 25.13 -11.25 -9.49
C ARG A 75 25.20 -12.04 -8.18
N SER A 76 26.28 -11.89 -7.41
CA SER A 76 26.41 -12.53 -6.09
C SER A 76 25.40 -12.03 -5.06
N GLN A 77 24.92 -10.80 -5.18
CA GLN A 77 24.00 -10.15 -4.22
C GLN A 77 22.55 -10.06 -4.70
N ASN A 78 22.25 -10.31 -5.99
CA ASN A 78 20.90 -10.13 -6.55
C ASN A 78 20.51 -11.25 -7.54
N ARG A 79 20.73 -12.53 -7.16
CA ARG A 79 20.50 -13.70 -8.04
C ARG A 79 19.08 -13.87 -8.57
N TYR A 80 18.07 -13.32 -7.89
CA TYR A 80 16.66 -13.51 -8.26
C TYR A 80 16.03 -12.28 -8.91
N ARG A 81 16.78 -11.18 -9.07
CA ARG A 81 16.24 -9.94 -9.63
C ARG A 81 16.30 -9.99 -11.15
N LYS A 82 15.12 -9.88 -11.75
CA LYS A 82 14.91 -9.77 -13.19
C LYS A 82 14.57 -8.33 -13.56
N TYR A 83 15.08 -7.87 -14.69
CA TYR A 83 14.89 -6.52 -15.19
C TYR A 83 14.32 -6.57 -16.60
N LEU A 84 13.49 -5.59 -16.95
CA LEU A 84 13.10 -5.36 -18.34
C LEU A 84 14.26 -4.72 -19.11
N SER A 85 14.18 -4.77 -20.44
CA SER A 85 15.16 -4.09 -21.32
C SER A 85 15.24 -2.60 -20.99
N SER A 86 16.46 -2.05 -20.97
CA SER A 86 16.70 -0.61 -20.75
C SER A 86 16.09 0.30 -21.82
N HIS A 87 15.76 -0.26 -22.99
CA HIS A 87 15.09 0.47 -24.07
C HIS A 87 13.56 0.52 -23.92
N LEU A 88 12.99 -0.27 -23.00
CA LEU A 88 11.56 -0.24 -22.73
C LEU A 88 11.24 0.94 -21.81
N THR A 89 10.47 1.88 -22.32
CA THR A 89 9.91 2.98 -21.52
C THR A 89 8.51 2.63 -21.06
N ILE A 90 8.05 3.27 -19.98
CA ILE A 90 6.67 3.10 -19.48
C ILE A 90 5.65 3.47 -20.56
N ALA A 91 5.92 4.52 -21.36
CA ALA A 91 5.05 4.94 -22.45
C ALA A 91 4.92 3.87 -23.55
N MET A 92 6.04 3.22 -23.92
CA MET A 92 6.02 2.11 -24.87
C MET A 92 5.22 0.93 -24.31
N LEU A 93 5.48 0.53 -23.07
CA LEU A 93 4.77 -0.56 -22.41
C LEU A 93 3.26 -0.32 -22.33
N HIS A 94 2.86 0.91 -21.99
CA HIS A 94 1.46 1.30 -21.90
C HIS A 94 0.78 1.25 -23.28
N ARG A 95 1.42 1.80 -24.31
CA ARG A 95 0.92 1.74 -25.69
C ARG A 95 0.78 0.30 -26.18
N ASP A 96 1.82 -0.52 -25.99
CA ASP A 96 1.84 -1.91 -26.44
C ASP A 96 0.77 -2.73 -25.68
N TYR A 97 0.56 -2.43 -24.39
CA TYR A 97 -0.52 -3.02 -23.60
C TYR A 97 -1.90 -2.64 -24.14
N GLN A 98 -2.15 -1.35 -24.38
CA GLN A 98 -3.42 -0.85 -24.93
C GLN A 98 -3.72 -1.43 -26.32
N GLN A 99 -2.68 -1.63 -27.15
CA GLN A 99 -2.84 -2.26 -28.46
C GLN A 99 -3.25 -3.73 -28.33
N LYS A 100 -2.73 -4.45 -27.34
CA LYS A 100 -3.01 -5.88 -27.11
C LYS A 100 -4.34 -6.10 -26.37
N TYR A 101 -4.74 -5.18 -25.51
CA TYR A 101 -5.94 -5.27 -24.68
C TYR A 101 -6.78 -3.99 -24.76
N PRO A 102 -7.38 -3.68 -25.92
CA PRO A 102 -8.12 -2.43 -26.13
C PRO A 102 -9.35 -2.29 -25.22
N ASP A 103 -9.97 -3.41 -24.84
CA ASP A 103 -11.15 -3.43 -23.97
C ASP A 103 -10.81 -3.16 -22.50
N ASN A 104 -9.54 -3.33 -22.11
CA ASN A 104 -9.08 -3.06 -20.76
C ASN A 104 -8.54 -1.63 -20.67
N THR A 105 -9.44 -0.71 -20.33
CA THR A 105 -9.12 0.70 -20.13
C THR A 105 -8.41 0.91 -18.79
N VAL A 106 -7.11 1.13 -18.86
CA VAL A 106 -6.26 1.56 -17.73
C VAL A 106 -5.74 2.96 -18.05
N SER A 107 -6.25 3.95 -17.30
CA SER A 107 -5.92 5.38 -17.43
C SER A 107 -4.87 5.82 -16.43
#